data_AF-A0A7X2N0L8-F1
#
_entry.id   AF-A0A7X2N0L8-F1
#
_cell.length_a   1.000
_cell.length_b   1.000
_cell.length_c   1.000
_cell.angle_alpha   90.00
_cell.angle_beta   90.00
_cell.angle_gamma   90.00
#
_symmetry.space_group_name_H-M   'P 1'
#
loop_
_entity.id
_entity.type
_entity.pdbx_description
1 polymer ?
#
loop_
_entity_poly.entity_id
_entity_poly.type
_entity_poly.pdbx_seq_one_letter_code
_entity_poly.pdbx_strand_id
1 'polypeptide(L)'
;MLKQEETDNVKLKKETDHFTILYCETDSSCIENVADILESSYKSITENLKEGLEEKLVIGLYPNHDSLTEGLGIGDIPEWVRGGLAKDKIAIASPLF
;
A
#
# COMPACT_ATOMS: atom_id res chain seq x y z
N MET A 1 -12.39 7.11 -30.74
CA MET A 1 -12.76 8.17 -29.77
C MET A 1 -11.77 8.04 -28.63
N LEU A 2 -10.88 9.02 -28.44
CA LEU A 2 -9.82 8.96 -27.44
C LEU A 2 -10.22 9.77 -26.20
N LYS A 3 -9.80 9.23 -25.05
CA LYS A 3 -9.71 9.79 -23.69
C LYS A 3 -10.97 9.78 -22.82
N GLN A 4 -10.95 8.88 -21.85
CA GLN A 4 -11.31 9.20 -20.48
C GLN A 4 -10.05 8.91 -19.65
N GLU A 5 -9.68 9.89 -18.84
CA GLU A 5 -8.35 10.15 -18.31
C GLU A 5 -7.92 9.10 -17.26
N GLU A 6 -6.94 8.27 -17.61
CA GLU A 6 -5.96 7.79 -16.63
C GLU A 6 -5.24 9.03 -16.09
N THR A 7 -5.75 9.61 -15.01
CA THR A 7 -4.85 10.22 -14.02
C THR A 7 -4.10 9.09 -13.34
N ASP A 8 -3.19 8.48 -14.10
CA ASP A 8 -2.06 7.75 -13.55
C ASP A 8 -1.25 8.78 -12.75
N ASN A 9 -1.66 9.00 -11.49
CA ASN A 9 -0.71 9.38 -10.46
C ASN A 9 0.41 8.36 -10.57
N VAL A 10 1.55 8.76 -11.13
CA VAL A 10 2.68 7.87 -11.39
C VAL A 10 3.06 7.23 -10.06
N LYS A 11 2.69 5.97 -9.88
CA LYS A 11 3.03 5.22 -8.67
C LYS A 11 4.48 4.81 -8.79
N LEU A 12 5.31 5.39 -7.94
CA LEU A 12 6.66 4.91 -7.69
C LEU A 12 6.56 3.52 -7.05
N LYS A 13 7.64 2.75 -7.20
CA LYS A 13 7.68 1.35 -6.77
C LYS A 13 8.91 1.10 -5.90
N LYS A 14 8.69 0.58 -4.70
CA LYS A 14 9.72 0.07 -3.81
C LYS A 14 9.56 -1.44 -3.70
N GLU A 15 10.65 -2.16 -3.99
CA GLU A 15 10.72 -3.61 -3.86
C GLU A 15 11.50 -3.97 -2.59
N THR A 16 10.97 -4.93 -1.84
CA THR A 16 11.64 -5.57 -0.71
C THR A 16 11.64 -7.08 -0.92
N ASP A 17 12.03 -7.90 0.05
CA ASP A 17 12.02 -9.36 -0.11
C ASP A 17 10.59 -9.91 -0.20
N HIS A 18 9.67 -9.38 0.61
CA HIS A 18 8.31 -9.91 0.75
C HIS A 18 7.20 -8.97 0.24
N PHE A 19 7.55 -7.73 -0.12
CA PHE A 19 6.57 -6.72 -0.51
C PHE A 19 6.95 -5.97 -1.78
N THR A 20 5.91 -5.59 -2.52
CA THR A 20 5.97 -4.58 -3.58
C THR A 20 5.12 -3.41 -3.15
N ILE A 21 5.74 -2.27 -2.84
CA ILE A 21 5.05 -1.07 -2.33
C ILE A 21 4.89 -0.07 -3.48
N LEU A 22 3.65 0.27 -3.81
CA LEU A 22 3.25 1.28 -4.78
C LEU A 22 2.89 2.56 -4.03
N TYR A 23 3.55 3.68 -4.33
CA TYR A 23 3.41 4.92 -3.56
C TYR A 23 3.51 6.17 -4.44
N CYS A 24 3.04 7.31 -3.92
CA CYS A 24 3.16 8.61 -4.61
C CYS A 24 4.49 9.30 -4.27
N GLU A 25 4.97 10.20 -5.13
CA GLU A 25 6.23 10.94 -4.89
C GLU A 25 6.25 11.67 -3.54
N THR A 26 5.09 12.13 -3.05
CA THR A 26 4.91 12.75 -1.73
C THR A 26 5.35 11.86 -0.57
N ASP A 27 5.31 10.55 -0.74
CA ASP A 27 5.67 9.56 0.27
C ASP A 27 7.14 9.11 0.18
N SER A 28 7.92 9.67 -0.75
CA SER A 28 9.33 9.29 -0.94
C SER A 28 10.19 9.51 0.31
N SER A 29 9.80 10.46 1.17
CA SER A 29 10.52 10.74 2.42
C SER A 29 10.30 9.68 3.50
N CYS A 30 9.22 8.89 3.42
CA CYS A 30 8.87 7.87 4.43
C CYS A 30 8.95 6.43 3.90
N ILE A 31 9.14 6.23 2.59
CA ILE A 31 9.05 4.91 1.96
C ILE A 31 10.04 3.87 2.51
N GLU A 32 11.27 4.29 2.85
CA GLU A 32 12.27 3.39 3.46
C GLU A 32 11.80 2.89 4.82
N ASN A 33 11.24 3.78 5.65
CA ASN A 33 10.71 3.42 6.96
C ASN A 33 9.48 2.49 6.83
N VAL A 34 8.59 2.76 5.88
CA VAL A 34 7.45 1.88 5.59
C VAL A 34 7.94 0.48 5.19
N ALA A 35 8.95 0.38 4.32
CA ALA A 35 9.54 -0.88 3.91
C ALA A 35 10.15 -1.65 5.10
N ASP A 36 10.95 -0.97 5.93
CA ASP A 36 11.59 -1.56 7.10
C ASP A 36 10.57 -2.08 8.13
N ILE A 37 9.50 -1.32 8.38
CA ILE A 37 8.43 -1.73 9.30
C ILE A 37 7.69 -2.96 8.76
N LEU A 38 7.38 -3.00 7.46
CA LEU A 38 6.69 -4.12 6.84
C LEU A 38 7.53 -5.41 6.94
N GLU A 39 8.82 -5.34 6.60
CA GLU A 39 9.73 -6.48 6.66
C GLU A 39 9.98 -6.96 8.10
N SER A 40 10.18 -6.02 9.04
CA SER A 40 10.36 -6.36 10.46
C SER A 40 9.10 -6.99 11.06
N SER A 41 7.92 -6.49 10.70
CA SER A 41 6.64 -7.06 11.13
C SER A 41 6.42 -8.44 10.54
N TYR A 42 6.71 -8.61 9.25
CA TYR A 42 6.63 -9.91 8.58
C TYR A 42 7.54 -10.95 9.24
N LYS A 43 8.80 -10.60 9.49
CA LYS A 43 9.75 -11.47 10.18
C LYS A 43 9.21 -11.89 11.56
N SER A 44 8.71 -10.93 12.34
CA SER A 44 8.18 -11.19 13.69
C SER A 44 6.95 -12.12 13.66
N ILE A 45 6.07 -11.99 12.66
CA ILE A 45 4.88 -12.82 12.52
C ILE A 45 5.27 -14.24 12.08
N THR A 46 6.12 -14.36 11.06
CA THR A 46 6.49 -15.65 10.47
C THR A 46 7.41 -16.49 11.36
N GLU A 47 8.27 -15.87 12.17
CA GLU A 47 9.08 -16.59 13.16
C GLU A 47 8.19 -17.33 14.19
N ASN A 48 7.05 -16.75 14.55
CA ASN A 48 6.11 -17.35 15.50
C ASN A 48 5.19 -18.40 14.86
N LEU A 49 4.74 -18.15 13.63
CA LEU A 49 3.79 -19.03 12.93
C LEU A 49 4.48 -20.18 12.18
N LYS A 50 5.80 -20.06 11.89
CA LYS A 50 6.59 -20.97 11.04
C LYS A 50 6.04 -21.17 9.63
N GLU A 51 5.23 -20.22 9.17
CA GLU A 51 4.68 -20.15 7.83
C GLU A 51 5.06 -18.81 7.20
N GLY A 52 5.39 -18.82 5.91
CA GLY A 52 5.79 -17.63 5.15
C GLY A 52 4.91 -17.43 3.92
N LEU A 53 5.10 -16.29 3.26
CA LEU A 53 4.42 -15.97 2.01
C LEU A 53 5.02 -16.77 0.84
N GLU A 54 4.15 -17.31 -0.02
CA GLU A 54 4.56 -17.97 -1.27
C GLU A 54 4.95 -16.94 -2.35
N GLU A 55 4.29 -15.78 -2.34
CA GLU A 55 4.50 -14.68 -3.28
C GLU A 55 4.54 -13.34 -2.53
N LYS A 56 5.21 -12.34 -3.13
CA LYS A 56 5.24 -11.00 -2.56
C LYS A 56 3.85 -10.39 -2.50
N LEU A 57 3.55 -9.72 -1.39
CA LEU A 57 2.31 -8.95 -1.27
C LEU A 57 2.46 -7.57 -1.91
N VAL A 58 1.44 -7.15 -2.64
CA VAL A 58 1.36 -5.79 -3.18
C VAL A 58 0.70 -4.87 -2.16
N ILE A 59 1.40 -3.79 -1.81
CA ILE A 59 0.92 -2.74 -0.90
C ILE A 59 0.71 -1.47 -1.72
N GLY A 60 -0.48 -0.87 -1.63
CA GLY A 60 -0.76 0.46 -2.16
C GLY A 60 -0.79 1.49 -1.04
N LEU A 61 0.10 2.47 -1.10
CA LEU A 61 0.16 3.60 -0.17
C LEU A 61 -0.62 4.79 -0.75
N TYR A 62 -1.55 5.33 0.03
CA TYR A 62 -2.46 6.40 -0.41
C TYR A 62 -2.33 7.65 0.47
N PRO A 63 -2.03 8.82 -0.11
CA PRO A 63 -1.66 10.02 0.65
C PRO A 63 -2.84 10.71 1.34
N ASN A 64 -4.08 10.39 0.98
CA ASN A 64 -5.28 11.02 1.55
C ASN A 64 -6.50 10.07 1.52
N HIS A 65 -7.56 10.45 2.25
CA HIS A 65 -8.75 9.62 2.45
C HIS A 65 -9.45 9.27 1.14
N ASP A 66 -9.60 10.26 0.25
CA ASP A 66 -10.25 10.07 -1.06
C ASP A 66 -9.51 9.03 -1.91
N SER A 67 -8.19 9.16 -2.01
CA SER A 67 -7.35 8.22 -2.76
C SER A 67 -7.32 6.83 -2.14
N LEU A 68 -7.42 6.72 -0.80
CA LEU A 68 -7.55 5.43 -0.11
C LEU A 68 -8.90 4.77 -0.43
N THR A 69 -9.99 5.56 -0.41
CA THR A 69 -11.35 5.11 -0.74
C THR A 69 -11.40 4.57 -2.17
N GLU A 70 -10.86 5.33 -3.12
CA GLU A 70 -10.72 4.88 -4.51
C GLU A 70 -9.85 3.63 -4.61
N GLY A 71 -8.72 3.62 -3.90
CA GLY A 71 -7.76 2.51 -3.86
C GLY A 71 -8.33 1.19 -3.34
N LEU A 72 -9.31 1.26 -2.43
CA LEU A 72 -10.05 0.12 -1.90
C LEU A 72 -11.15 -0.36 -2.85
N GLY A 73 -11.60 0.49 -3.78
CA GLY A 73 -12.66 0.16 -4.74
C GLY A 73 -14.03 -0.05 -4.10
N ILE A 74 -14.24 0.55 -2.92
CA ILE A 74 -15.50 0.53 -2.19
C ILE A 74 -16.06 1.95 -2.10
N GLY A 75 -17.34 2.08 -1.75
CA GLY A 75 -17.95 3.38 -1.50
C GLY A 75 -17.30 4.11 -0.33
N ASP A 76 -17.87 5.25 0.04
CA ASP A 76 -17.38 6.11 1.13
C ASP A 76 -17.02 5.30 2.39
N ILE A 77 -15.75 5.39 2.80
CA ILE A 77 -15.23 4.71 3.99
C ILE A 77 -15.19 5.68 5.16
N PRO A 78 -15.45 5.25 6.41
CA PRO A 78 -15.30 6.14 7.56
C PRO A 78 -13.89 6.75 7.67
N GLU A 79 -13.79 8.00 8.13
CA GLU A 79 -12.52 8.72 8.27
C GLU A 79 -11.49 8.02 9.17
N TRP A 80 -11.90 7.09 10.04
CA TRP A 80 -11.00 6.32 10.91
C TRP A 80 -10.36 5.12 10.22
N VAL A 81 -10.80 4.76 9.01
CA VAL A 81 -10.20 3.66 8.24
C VAL A 81 -8.80 4.10 7.78
N ARG A 82 -7.81 3.22 8.00
CA ARG A 82 -6.40 3.44 7.59
C ARG A 82 -5.91 2.39 6.60
N GLY A 83 -6.76 1.46 6.21
CA GLY A 83 -6.42 0.46 5.21
C GLY A 83 -7.44 -0.67 5.11
N GLY A 84 -7.22 -1.56 4.15
CA GLY A 84 -8.08 -2.70 3.88
C GLY A 84 -7.60 -3.52 2.69
N LEU A 85 -8.33 -4.60 2.42
CA LEU A 85 -8.07 -5.49 1.28
C LEU A 85 -8.78 -4.95 0.03
N ALA A 86 -8.03 -4.77 -1.04
CA ALA A 86 -8.53 -4.48 -2.38
C ALA A 86 -8.29 -5.69 -3.30
N LYS A 87 -8.84 -5.65 -4.53
CA LYS A 87 -8.92 -6.79 -5.45
C LYS A 87 -7.61 -7.57 -5.64
N ASP A 88 -6.45 -6.91 -5.60
CA ASP A 88 -5.13 -7.55 -5.81
C ASP A 88 -4.01 -6.92 -4.95
N LYS A 89 -4.36 -6.19 -3.89
CA LYS A 89 -3.41 -5.46 -3.03
C LYS A 89 -3.99 -5.17 -1.67
N ILE A 90 -3.13 -4.89 -0.72
CA ILE A 90 -3.51 -4.25 0.54
C ILE A 90 -3.38 -2.75 0.33
N ALA A 91 -4.48 -2.00 0.50
CA ALA A 91 -4.47 -0.54 0.44
C ALA A 91 -4.31 0.02 1.86
N ILE A 92 -3.36 0.93 2.06
CA ILE A 92 -3.09 1.56 3.35
C ILE A 92 -2.91 3.07 3.20
N ALA A 93 -3.31 3.83 4.22
CA ALA A 93 -3.05 5.25 4.31
C ALA A 93 -1.55 5.51 4.49
N SER A 94 -1.06 6.58 3.88
CA SER A 94 0.30 7.08 4.11
C SER A 94 0.52 7.42 5.60
N PRO A 95 1.71 7.21 6.16
CA PRO A 95 2.08 7.77 7.46
C PRO A 95 2.17 9.30 7.49
N LEU A 96 2.20 9.95 6.32
CA LEU A 96 2.25 11.41 6.17
C LEU A 96 0.85 12.05 6.08
N PHE A 97 -0.19 11.21 6.18
CA PHE A 97 -1.60 11.55 6.15
C PHE A 97 -2.03 12.44 7.32
#